data_AF-A0A7W1QP81-F1
#
_entry.id   AF-A0A7W1QP81-F1
#
_cell.length_a   1.000
_cell.length_b   1.000
_cell.length_c   1.000
_cell.angle_alpha   90.00
_cell.angle_beta   90.00
_cell.angle_gamma   90.00
#
_symmetry.space_group_name_H-M   'P 1'
#
loop_
_entity.id
_entity.type
_entity.pdbx_description
1 polymer ?
#
loop_
_entity_poly.entity_id
_entity_poly.type
_entity_poly.pdbx_seq_one_letter_code
_entity_poly.pdbx_strand_id
1 'polypeptide(L)' 'MRAPGKIVLGTRGSDLARAQTALVERALQIQFSRFESEVRIITTRGDEKNEKSEEPLDRRA' A
#
# COMPACT_ATOMS: atom_id res chain seq x y z
N MET A 1 8.80 -24.84 19.03
CA MET A 1 8.01 -23.65 18.64
C MET A 1 8.39 -23.28 17.22
N ARG A 2 7.42 -23.07 16.31
CA ARG A 2 7.72 -22.63 14.93
C ARG A 2 8.19 -21.17 14.98
N ALA A 3 9.25 -20.84 14.24
CA ALA A 3 9.69 -19.44 14.09
C ALA A 3 8.49 -18.59 13.64
N PRO A 4 8.36 -17.35 14.12
CA PRO A 4 7.27 -16.51 13.70
C PRO A 4 7.29 -16.33 12.18
N GLY A 5 6.12 -16.41 11.55
CA GLY A 5 6.01 -16.15 10.13
C GLY A 5 6.24 -14.66 9.83
N LYS A 6 6.63 -14.37 8.60
CA LYS A 6 6.69 -13.00 8.07
C LYS A 6 5.45 -12.71 7.24
N ILE A 7 4.82 -11.56 7.46
CA ILE A 7 3.68 -11.05 6.71
C ILE A 7 4.19 -9.98 5.75
N VAL A 8 3.90 -10.14 4.45
CA VAL A 8 4.22 -9.11 3.45
C VAL A 8 2.92 -8.42 3.03
N LEU A 9 2.84 -7.11 3.27
CA LEU A 9 1.71 -6.25 2.92
C LEU A 9 1.99 -5.55 1.59
N GLY A 10 1.35 -6.02 0.52
CA GLY A 10 1.37 -5.33 -0.77
C GLY A 10 0.43 -4.13 -0.77
N THR A 11 0.90 -2.96 -1.22
CA THR A 11 0.06 -1.75 -1.35
C THR A 11 0.44 -0.90 -2.55
N ARG A 12 -0.47 -0.05 -3.02
CA ARG A 12 -0.19 0.93 -4.09
C ARG A 12 0.73 2.04 -3.58
N GLY A 13 1.37 2.74 -4.50
CA GLY A 13 2.30 3.84 -4.22
C GLY A 13 1.66 5.20 -3.93
N SER A 14 0.34 5.31 -3.78
CA SER A 14 -0.30 6.58 -3.42
C SER A 14 -0.23 6.84 -1.91
N ASP A 15 -0.26 8.11 -1.49
CA ASP A 15 -0.20 8.47 -0.07
C ASP A 15 -1.38 7.90 0.73
N LEU A 16 -2.57 7.90 0.13
CA LEU A 16 -3.74 7.30 0.75
C LEU A 16 -3.57 5.79 0.95
N ALA A 17 -3.04 5.08 -0.06
CA ALA A 17 -2.83 3.63 0.04
C ALA A 17 -1.78 3.30 1.10
N ARG A 18 -0.70 4.09 1.20
CA ARG A 18 0.29 3.98 2.28
C ARG A 18 -0.33 4.18 3.66
N ALA A 19 -1.13 5.23 3.84
CA ALA A 19 -1.79 5.53 5.11
C ALA A 19 -2.75 4.40 5.52
N GLN A 20 -3.53 3.87 4.57
CA GLN A 20 -4.41 2.72 4.80
C GLN A 20 -3.62 1.48 5.23
N THR A 21 -2.50 1.18 4.56
CA THR A 21 -1.64 0.05 4.93
C THR A 21 -1.04 0.20 6.31
N ALA A 22 -0.63 1.41 6.71
CA ALA A 22 -0.11 1.67 8.05
C ALA A 22 -1.15 1.40 9.15
N LEU A 23 -2.44 1.70 8.91
CA LEU A 23 -3.51 1.37 9.84
C LEU A 23 -3.66 -0.15 10.02
N VAL A 24 -3.60 -0.89 8.92
CA VAL A 24 -3.70 -2.37 8.94
C VAL A 24 -2.47 -2.99 9.60
N GLU A 25 -1.26 -2.53 9.26
CA GLU A 25 -0.01 -3.01 9.85
C GLU A 25 -0.02 -2.86 11.37
N ARG A 26 -0.46 -1.70 11.88
CA ARG A 26 -0.56 -1.46 13.32
C ARG A 26 -1.54 -2.42 13.99
N ALA A 27 -2.70 -2.66 13.38
CA ALA A 27 -3.68 -3.62 13.91
C ALA A 27 -3.12 -5.05 13.94
N LEU A 28 -2.38 -5.45 12.90
CA LEU A 28 -1.71 -6.75 12.84
C LEU A 28 -0.63 -6.88 13.93
N GLN A 29 0.19 -5.86 14.15
CA GLN A 29 1.23 -5.87 15.19
C GLN A 29 0.64 -5.99 16.60
N ILE A 30 -0.50 -5.34 16.86
CA ILE A 30 -1.22 -5.44 18.14
C ILE A 30 -1.73 -6.86 18.37
N GLN A 31 -2.35 -7.46 17.36
CA GLN A 31 -3.00 -8.77 17.48
C GLN A 31 -2.02 -9.95 17.38
N PHE A 32 -0.93 -9.78 16.62
CA PHE A 32 0.00 -10.83 16.22
C PHE A 32 1.46 -10.42 16.46
N SER A 33 1.77 -10.00 17.69
CA SER A 33 3.09 -9.48 18.10
C SER A 33 4.30 -10.37 17.82
N ARG A 34 4.07 -11.65 17.49
CA ARG A 34 5.14 -12.57 17.12
C ARG A 34 5.57 -12.41 15.66
N PHE A 35 4.70 -11.95 14.77
CA PHE A 35 4.97 -11.88 13.33
C PHE A 35 5.68 -10.58 12.95
N GLU A 36 6.67 -10.68 12.07
CA GLU A 36 7.28 -9.52 11.44
C GLU A 36 6.44 -9.09 10.22
N SER A 37 6.25 -7.78 10.04
CA SER A 37 5.59 -7.20 8.86
C SER A 37 6.59 -6.48 7.95
N GLU A 38 6.41 -6.61 6.63
CA GLU A 38 7.09 -5.82 5.59
C GLU A 38 6.03 -5.20 4.67
N VAL A 39 6.11 -3.90 4.44
CA VAL A 39 5.28 -3.23 3.41
C VAL A 39 6.05 -3.20 2.10
N ARG A 40 5.41 -3.66 1.02
CA ARG A 40 5.95 -3.63 -0.34
C ARG A 40 5.03 -2.83 -1.26
N ILE A 41 5.58 -1.80 -1.89
CA ILE A 41 4.86 -1.05 -2.91
C ILE A 41 4.75 -1.89 -4.19
N ILE A 42 3.55 -1.98 -4.75
CA ILE A 42 3.25 -2.62 -6.03
C ILE A 42 2.59 -1.60 -6.95
N THR A 43 3.00 -1.59 -8.21
CA THR A 43 2.38 -0.76 -9.25
C THR A 43 1.20 -1.51 -9.85
N THR A 44 0.08 -0.82 -10.03
CA THR A 44 -1.11 -1.36 -10.71
C THR A 44 -1.31 -0.67 -12.05
N ARG A 45 -2.05 -1.30 -12.97
CA ARG A 45 -2.42 -0.68 -14.27
C ARG A 45 -3.16 0.67 -14.11
N GLY A 46 -3.79 0.91 -12.96
CA GLY A 46 -4.44 2.19 -12.66
C GLY A 46 -3.44 3.30 -12.32
N ASP A 47 -2.26 2.95 -11.78
CA ASP A 47 -1.17 3.90 -11.51
C ASP A 47 -0.51 4.34 -12.83
N GLU A 48 -0.26 3.38 -13.73
CA GLU A 48 0.36 3.62 -15.05
C GLU A 48 -0.44 4.58 -15.96
N LYS A 49 -1.78 4.59 -15.82
CA LYS A 49 -2.65 5.46 -16.61
C LYS A 49 -2.56 6.93 -16.16
N ASN A 50 -2.31 7.18 -14.88
CA ASN A 50 -2.22 8.53 -14.32
C ASN A 50 -0.86 9.18 -14.55
N GLU A 51 0.21 8.40 -14.76
CA GLU A 51 1.53 8.95 -15.15
C GLU A 51 1.51 9.53 -16.58
N LYS A 52 0.58 9.11 -17.43
CA LYS A 52 0.47 9.56 -18.83
C LYS A 52 -0.56 10.67 -19.04
N SER A 53 -1.29 11.06 -18.01
CA SER A 53 -2.33 12.09 -18.07
C SER A 53 -1.82 13.46 -17.58
N GLU A 54 -0.70 13.93 -18.14
CA GLU A 54 -0.32 15.35 -18.12
C GLU A 54 -1.04 16.15 -19.21
N GLU A 55 -2.12 15.63 -19.81
CA GLU A 55 -3.02 16.51 -20.56
C GLU A 55 -3.71 17.46 -19.56
N PRO A 56 -3.58 18.79 -19.76
CA PRO A 56 -4.26 19.75 -18.89
C PRO A 56 -5.76 19.47 -18.94
N LEU A 57 -6.36 19.24 -17.76
CA LEU A 57 -7.82 19.17 -17.63
C LEU A 57 -8.41 20.46 -18.22
N ASP A 58 -9.04 20.36 -19.39
CA ASP A 58 -9.71 21.50 -20.01
C ASP A 58 -10.87 21.93 -19.10
N ARG A 59 -10.75 23.11 -18.50
CA ARG A 59 -11.71 23.67 -17.52
C ARG A 59 -12.92 24.33 -18.20
N ARG A 60 -13.32 23.86 -19.38
CA ARG A 60 -14.41 24.44 -20.19
C ARG A 60 -15.49 23.42 -20.55
N ALA A 61 -16.04 22.76 -19.54
CA ALA A 61 -17.32 22.05 -19.64
C ALA A 61 -18.30 22.63 -18.63
#